data_AF-A0A955T1U8-F1
#
_entry.id   AF-A0A955T1U8-F1
#
_cell.length_a   1.000
_cell.length_b   1.000
_cell.length_c   1.000
_cell.angle_alpha   90.00
_cell.angle_beta   90.00
_cell.angle_gamma   90.00
#
_symmetry.space_group_name_H-M   'P 1'
#
loop_
_entity.id
_entity.type
_entity.pdbx_description
1 polymer ?
#
loop_
_entity_poly.entity_id
_entity_poly.type
_entity_poly.pdbx_seq_one_letter_code
_entity_poly.pdbx_strand_id
1 'polypeptide(L)'
;MFSYIAENQPDWFGGLVYGPWTKISLAETRMRLDPKYGIRSYPDITHTVRCQLPFYNWDPAYMQTEGREPINPRPVATKNFHNMYVPHTVGAITYSDGVNDDLNKILWSALAWDPESDLTQLLTQYGNYFMKSGLGPKIAEGLYGLERNWEGPLDTNPNILGTLRIWQEMEEAEPELVEKNWRFEQGLFRAYYDFYVRQRLVHESQIEKEVIDRILSTKPRAHDLAGGSVSAIYDCRLLLRMADLELIEEQVRQKLFFLGDQIFENIGSQLSVMRHGAGDYDRGTMLDTVDHPLNNRLWIENRFDEVEQLESEEDRMTALLEIANYEEPKPGTLYDDLGHPGRELHLIRPVGESIEPADQWTLKDEIQSWEPYLDTRRYSQQDGIGCFPRWS
;
A
#
# COMPACT_ATOMS: atom_id res chain seq x y z
N MET A 1 -33.66 -4.72 9.36
CA MET A 1 -33.89 -3.37 8.76
C MET A 1 -34.72 -3.46 7.49
N PHE A 2 -34.21 -4.06 6.39
CA PHE A 2 -34.90 -4.08 5.09
C PHE A 2 -36.34 -4.58 5.16
N SER A 3 -36.62 -5.70 5.86
CA SER A 3 -37.98 -6.24 6.01
C SER A 3 -38.95 -5.22 6.64
N TYR A 4 -38.53 -4.57 7.73
CA TYR A 4 -39.35 -3.55 8.39
C TYR A 4 -39.68 -2.38 7.47
N ILE A 5 -38.68 -1.87 6.72
CA ILE A 5 -38.87 -0.76 5.79
C ILE A 5 -39.80 -1.15 4.65
N ALA A 6 -39.65 -2.36 4.10
CA ALA A 6 -40.51 -2.89 3.03
C ALA A 6 -41.96 -3.07 3.49
N GLU A 7 -42.19 -3.56 4.71
CA GLU A 7 -43.52 -3.80 5.25
C GLU A 7 -44.25 -2.51 5.68
N ASN A 8 -43.54 -1.60 6.35
CA ASN A 8 -44.16 -0.46 7.02
C ASN A 8 -44.07 0.83 6.21
N GLN A 9 -43.12 0.91 5.28
CA GLN A 9 -42.99 2.04 4.36
C GLN A 9 -43.10 3.43 5.06
N PRO A 10 -42.41 3.68 6.18
CA PRO A 10 -42.58 4.89 6.99
C PRO A 10 -42.21 6.19 6.27
N ASP A 11 -42.99 7.25 6.50
CA ASP A 11 -42.74 8.60 5.93
C ASP A 11 -41.55 9.32 6.58
N TRP A 12 -41.19 8.95 7.82
CA TRP A 12 -40.06 9.57 8.52
C TRP A 12 -38.70 9.10 7.99
N PHE A 13 -38.65 7.98 7.27
CA PHE A 13 -37.41 7.41 6.76
C PHE A 13 -37.03 8.10 5.44
N GLY A 14 -36.11 9.07 5.48
CA GLY A 14 -35.71 9.81 4.28
C GLY A 14 -34.82 9.04 3.31
N GLY A 15 -34.19 7.94 3.77
CA GLY A 15 -33.24 7.17 2.97
C GLY A 15 -32.17 6.49 3.83
N LEU A 16 -31.27 5.79 3.14
CA LEU A 16 -30.15 5.08 3.75
C LEU A 16 -28.82 5.76 3.37
N VAL A 17 -27.87 5.78 4.31
CA VAL A 17 -26.48 6.11 4.01
C VAL A 17 -25.70 4.82 3.81
N TYR A 18 -25.04 4.67 2.66
CA TYR A 18 -24.18 3.52 2.35
C TYR A 18 -22.72 3.90 2.58
N GLY A 19 -22.15 3.47 3.70
CA GLY A 19 -20.80 3.84 4.10
C GLY A 19 -19.86 2.65 4.28
N PRO A 20 -18.66 2.90 4.82
CA PRO A 20 -17.69 1.86 5.13
C PRO A 20 -18.29 0.82 6.06
N TRP A 21 -17.74 -0.40 6.04
CA TRP A 21 -18.16 -1.54 6.87
C TRP A 21 -19.51 -2.18 6.54
N THR A 22 -20.25 -1.65 5.57
CA THR A 22 -21.46 -2.30 5.02
C THR A 22 -21.10 -3.68 4.43
N LYS A 23 -21.93 -4.69 4.72
CA LYS A 23 -21.62 -6.12 4.43
C LYS A 23 -22.23 -6.65 3.14
N ILE A 24 -23.02 -5.84 2.47
CA ILE A 24 -23.67 -6.15 1.20
C ILE A 24 -23.26 -5.08 0.19
N SER A 25 -23.26 -5.43 -1.09
CA SER A 25 -22.96 -4.47 -2.15
C SER A 25 -23.95 -3.31 -2.17
N LEU A 26 -23.56 -2.21 -2.80
CA LEU A 26 -24.41 -1.07 -3.03
C LEU A 26 -25.54 -1.45 -4.00
N ALA A 27 -25.24 -2.23 -5.04
CA ALA A 27 -26.26 -2.81 -5.91
C ALA A 27 -27.29 -3.65 -5.13
N GLU A 28 -26.84 -4.55 -4.24
CA GLU A 28 -27.74 -5.34 -3.40
C GLU A 28 -28.54 -4.46 -2.42
N THR A 29 -27.89 -3.46 -1.82
CA THR A 29 -28.55 -2.47 -0.97
C THR A 29 -29.69 -1.78 -1.72
N ARG A 30 -29.43 -1.39 -2.97
CA ARG A 30 -30.43 -0.76 -3.84
C ARG A 30 -31.58 -1.70 -4.18
N MET A 31 -31.29 -2.97 -4.46
CA MET A 31 -32.30 -4.01 -4.72
C MET A 31 -33.21 -4.26 -3.51
N ARG A 32 -32.64 -4.25 -2.30
CA ARG A 32 -33.37 -4.54 -1.05
C ARG A 32 -34.15 -3.35 -0.50
N LEU A 33 -33.82 -2.12 -0.92
CA LEU A 33 -34.46 -0.90 -0.45
C LEU A 33 -35.52 -0.41 -1.44
N ASP A 34 -36.74 -0.14 -0.95
CA ASP A 34 -37.83 0.43 -1.75
C ASP A 34 -37.36 1.67 -2.55
N PRO A 35 -37.66 1.79 -3.85
CA PRO A 35 -37.22 2.90 -4.70
C PRO A 35 -37.64 4.29 -4.20
N LYS A 36 -38.68 4.40 -3.37
CA LYS A 36 -39.09 5.68 -2.78
C LYS A 36 -38.05 6.27 -1.82
N TYR A 37 -37.13 5.44 -1.32
CA TYR A 37 -36.06 5.86 -0.41
C TYR A 37 -34.74 5.98 -1.16
N GLY A 38 -34.13 7.17 -1.07
CA GLY A 38 -32.81 7.43 -1.63
C GLY A 38 -31.71 6.67 -0.90
N ILE A 39 -30.61 6.40 -1.60
CA ILE A 39 -29.35 5.96 -0.98
C ILE A 39 -28.33 7.07 -1.18
N ARG A 40 -27.73 7.55 -0.11
CA ARG A 40 -26.60 8.48 -0.17
C ARG A 40 -25.32 7.70 0.10
N SER A 41 -24.36 7.73 -0.82
CA SER A 41 -23.07 7.09 -0.55
C SER A 41 -22.25 7.94 0.42
N TYR A 42 -21.53 7.26 1.31
CA TYR A 42 -20.53 7.82 2.21
C TYR A 42 -19.18 7.15 1.93
N PRO A 43 -18.57 7.38 0.76
CA PRO A 43 -17.37 6.67 0.34
C PRO A 43 -16.15 7.14 1.14
N ASP A 44 -15.35 6.19 1.61
CA ASP A 44 -14.03 6.42 2.18
C ASP A 44 -13.00 6.62 1.07
N ILE A 45 -12.53 7.85 0.89
CA ILE A 45 -11.57 8.23 -0.16
C ILE A 45 -10.16 8.46 0.38
N THR A 46 -9.95 8.22 1.68
CA THR A 46 -8.66 8.43 2.36
C THR A 46 -7.87 7.15 2.42
N HIS A 47 -8.47 6.06 2.90
CA HIS A 47 -7.67 4.93 3.33
C HIS A 47 -7.27 4.02 2.15
N THR A 48 -6.08 3.41 2.24
CA THR A 48 -5.49 2.55 1.19
C THR A 48 -5.49 1.06 1.52
N VAL A 49 -5.31 0.72 2.79
CA VAL A 49 -5.46 -0.64 3.36
C VAL A 49 -6.55 -0.67 4.43
N ARG A 50 -7.10 -1.86 4.74
CA ARG A 50 -8.10 -2.05 5.81
C ARG A 50 -9.28 -1.06 5.68
N CYS A 51 -9.78 -0.87 4.46
CA CYS A 51 -10.72 0.20 4.13
C CYS A 51 -11.84 -0.23 3.16
N GLN A 52 -12.77 0.67 2.89
CA GLN A 52 -13.87 0.43 1.94
C GLN A 52 -13.38 0.36 0.50
N LEU A 53 -12.44 1.22 0.09
CA LEU A 53 -11.97 1.34 -1.28
C LEU A 53 -10.46 1.08 -1.34
N PRO A 54 -9.99 -0.18 -1.20
CA PRO A 54 -8.56 -0.45 -1.13
C PRO A 54 -7.85 -0.16 -2.46
N PHE A 55 -6.52 -0.09 -2.42
CA PHE A 55 -5.72 -0.26 -3.63
C PHE A 55 -5.61 -1.75 -3.96
N TYR A 56 -6.11 -2.13 -5.12
CA TYR A 56 -5.96 -3.49 -5.64
C TYR A 56 -4.58 -3.64 -6.27
N ASN A 57 -4.06 -4.87 -6.26
CA ASN A 57 -2.79 -5.19 -6.92
C ASN A 57 -1.60 -4.35 -6.39
N TRP A 58 -1.67 -3.93 -5.13
CA TRP A 58 -0.67 -3.06 -4.49
C TRP A 58 0.46 -3.91 -3.89
N ASP A 59 1.71 -3.46 -4.05
CA ASP A 59 2.86 -4.20 -3.53
C ASP A 59 2.94 -4.15 -1.99
N PRO A 60 3.27 -5.26 -1.30
CA PRO A 60 3.45 -5.28 0.15
C PRO A 60 4.44 -4.23 0.67
N ALA A 61 5.50 -3.89 -0.08
CA ALA A 61 6.44 -2.82 0.26
C ALA A 61 5.74 -1.49 0.50
N TYR A 62 4.79 -1.13 -0.35
CA TYR A 62 4.01 0.06 -0.12
C TYR A 62 2.96 -0.12 0.96
N MET A 63 2.30 -1.27 1.08
CA MET A 63 1.34 -1.48 2.16
C MET A 63 1.96 -1.26 3.55
N GLN A 64 3.21 -1.71 3.75
CA GLN A 64 3.94 -1.57 5.00
C GLN A 64 4.50 -0.15 5.20
N THR A 65 5.02 0.48 4.15
CA THR A 65 5.69 1.79 4.28
C THR A 65 4.73 2.97 4.18
N GLU A 66 3.80 2.96 3.21
CA GLU A 66 2.80 4.01 3.03
C GLU A 66 1.66 3.90 4.07
N GLY A 67 1.37 2.68 4.53
CA GLY A 67 0.38 2.44 5.57
C GLY A 67 -1.05 2.79 5.14
N ARG A 68 -1.89 3.20 6.10
CA ARG A 68 -3.35 3.33 5.95
C ARG A 68 -3.81 4.69 5.41
N GLU A 69 -3.13 5.77 5.79
CA GLU A 69 -3.52 7.15 5.50
C GLU A 69 -2.40 7.95 4.76
N PRO A 70 -1.74 7.40 3.72
CA PRO A 70 -0.69 8.10 3.00
C PRO A 70 -1.22 9.28 2.16
N ILE A 71 -0.30 10.06 1.59
CA ILE A 71 -0.63 11.00 0.50
C ILE A 71 -1.10 10.18 -0.71
N ASN A 72 -2.28 10.54 -1.22
CA ASN A 72 -3.28 9.69 -1.86
C ASN A 72 -3.66 9.67 -3.34
N PRO A 73 -2.97 10.36 -4.27
CA PRO A 73 -3.60 10.70 -5.54
C PRO A 73 -3.96 9.46 -6.37
N ARG A 74 -5.26 9.25 -6.63
CA ARG A 74 -5.78 8.07 -7.34
C ARG A 74 -6.83 8.41 -8.40
N PRO A 75 -6.48 9.20 -9.43
CA PRO A 75 -7.46 9.72 -10.37
C PRO A 75 -8.32 8.67 -11.09
N VAL A 76 -7.73 7.60 -11.59
CA VAL A 76 -8.42 6.54 -12.33
C VAL A 76 -9.33 5.74 -11.40
N ALA A 77 -8.82 5.29 -10.27
CA ALA A 77 -9.60 4.55 -9.28
C ALA A 77 -10.75 5.39 -8.73
N THR A 78 -10.53 6.68 -8.44
CA THR A 78 -11.58 7.60 -7.99
C THR A 78 -12.71 7.68 -9.01
N LYS A 79 -12.38 7.86 -10.30
CA LYS A 79 -13.40 7.89 -11.37
C LYS A 79 -14.16 6.56 -11.48
N ASN A 80 -13.45 5.44 -11.40
CA ASN A 80 -14.07 4.12 -11.49
C ASN A 80 -15.03 3.86 -10.32
N PHE A 81 -14.62 4.13 -9.08
CA PHE A 81 -15.49 3.96 -7.90
C PHE A 81 -16.69 4.89 -7.92
N HIS A 82 -16.47 6.15 -8.28
CA HIS A 82 -17.55 7.11 -8.43
C HIS A 82 -18.60 6.59 -9.41
N ASN A 83 -18.19 6.22 -10.63
CA ASN A 83 -19.11 5.81 -11.70
C ASN A 83 -19.80 4.47 -11.40
N MET A 84 -19.18 3.61 -10.58
CA MET A 84 -19.83 2.41 -10.05
C MET A 84 -20.94 2.72 -9.04
N TYR A 85 -20.78 3.77 -8.22
CA TYR A 85 -21.75 4.13 -7.18
C TYR A 85 -22.91 5.02 -7.67
N VAL A 86 -22.67 5.86 -8.67
CA VAL A 86 -23.68 6.81 -9.19
C VAL A 86 -25.02 6.14 -9.57
N PRO A 87 -25.06 5.00 -10.28
CA PRO A 87 -26.33 4.38 -10.70
C PRO A 87 -27.26 3.96 -9.56
N HIS A 88 -26.72 3.81 -8.35
CA HIS A 88 -27.43 3.29 -7.19
C HIS A 88 -27.75 4.35 -6.13
N THR A 89 -27.27 5.58 -6.32
CA THR A 89 -27.28 6.63 -5.29
C THR A 89 -27.96 7.90 -5.77
N VAL A 90 -28.38 8.74 -4.82
CA VAL A 90 -28.89 10.10 -5.08
C VAL A 90 -27.81 11.16 -4.84
N GLY A 91 -26.55 10.75 -4.74
CA GLY A 91 -25.39 11.59 -4.41
C GLY A 91 -24.51 11.01 -3.31
N ALA A 92 -23.41 11.72 -3.03
CA ALA A 92 -22.37 11.29 -2.10
C ALA A 92 -22.04 12.37 -1.05
N ILE A 93 -21.54 11.93 0.10
CA ILE A 93 -20.75 12.73 1.05
C ILE A 93 -19.46 11.96 1.28
N THR A 94 -18.32 12.41 0.77
CA THR A 94 -17.07 11.68 0.93
C THR A 94 -16.57 11.75 2.38
N TYR A 95 -16.14 10.62 2.94
CA TYR A 95 -15.34 10.59 4.16
C TYR A 95 -13.90 10.95 3.80
N SER A 96 -13.30 11.86 4.55
CA SER A 96 -11.92 12.31 4.34
C SER A 96 -11.23 12.63 5.67
N ASP A 97 -9.99 12.17 5.87
CA ASP A 97 -9.18 12.50 7.05
C ASP A 97 -8.36 13.79 6.91
N GLY A 98 -8.15 14.34 5.71
CA GLY A 98 -7.39 15.58 5.62
C GLY A 98 -6.76 15.92 4.29
N VAL A 99 -5.57 16.48 4.33
CA VAL A 99 -4.91 17.04 3.13
C VAL A 99 -4.32 15.97 2.22
N ASN A 100 -4.15 14.74 2.71
CA ASN A 100 -3.51 13.65 2.00
C ASN A 100 -4.35 13.09 0.84
N ASP A 101 -5.68 13.21 0.91
CA ASP A 101 -6.64 12.79 -0.12
C ASP A 101 -7.27 13.99 -0.89
N ASP A 102 -6.61 15.16 -0.89
CA ASP A 102 -7.13 16.40 -1.48
C ASP A 102 -7.56 16.24 -2.94
N LEU A 103 -6.72 15.63 -3.78
CA LEU A 103 -7.06 15.39 -5.17
C LEU A 103 -8.34 14.55 -5.30
N ASN A 104 -8.50 13.52 -4.47
CA ASN A 104 -9.64 12.61 -4.52
C ASN A 104 -10.93 13.36 -4.20
N LYS A 105 -10.91 14.33 -3.28
CA LYS A 105 -12.07 15.22 -3.00
C LYS A 105 -12.47 16.04 -4.20
N ILE A 106 -11.49 16.66 -4.86
CA ILE A 106 -11.74 17.52 -6.02
C ILE A 106 -12.33 16.68 -7.16
N LEU A 107 -11.74 15.53 -7.44
CA LEU A 107 -12.22 14.64 -8.49
C LEU A 107 -13.62 14.10 -8.18
N TRP A 108 -13.88 13.64 -6.95
CA TRP A 108 -15.20 13.16 -6.57
C TRP A 108 -16.26 14.27 -6.71
N SER A 109 -15.92 15.49 -6.31
CA SER A 109 -16.84 16.64 -6.41
C SER A 109 -17.12 17.03 -7.86
N ALA A 110 -16.10 17.02 -8.72
CA ALA A 110 -16.26 17.31 -10.15
C ALA A 110 -17.08 16.23 -10.85
N LEU A 111 -16.81 14.96 -10.57
CA LEU A 111 -17.54 13.83 -11.15
C LEU A 111 -18.98 13.73 -10.64
N ALA A 112 -19.24 14.15 -9.40
CA ALA A 112 -20.61 14.21 -8.86
C ALA A 112 -21.47 15.26 -9.59
N TRP A 113 -20.84 16.27 -10.21
CA TRP A 113 -21.50 17.21 -11.09
C TRP A 113 -21.70 16.63 -12.50
N ASP A 114 -20.67 16.01 -13.06
CA ASP A 114 -20.70 15.36 -14.38
C ASP A 114 -19.84 14.07 -14.39
N PRO A 115 -20.47 12.88 -14.31
CA PRO A 115 -19.76 11.59 -14.28
C PRO A 115 -18.95 11.27 -15.54
N GLU A 116 -19.25 11.93 -16.66
CA GLU A 116 -18.61 11.70 -17.96
C GLU A 116 -17.42 12.65 -18.21
N SER A 117 -17.16 13.58 -17.28
CA SER A 117 -16.05 14.54 -17.40
C SER A 117 -14.71 13.88 -17.71
N ASP A 118 -13.95 14.48 -18.63
CA ASP A 118 -12.63 13.98 -19.03
C ASP A 118 -11.62 14.13 -17.90
N LEU A 119 -11.05 12.99 -17.47
CA LEU A 119 -10.19 12.94 -16.30
C LEU A 119 -8.89 13.73 -16.52
N THR A 120 -8.33 13.69 -17.72
CA THR A 120 -7.11 14.43 -18.06
C THR A 120 -7.36 15.94 -18.03
N GLN A 121 -8.51 16.40 -18.51
CA GLN A 121 -8.94 17.80 -18.42
C GLN A 121 -9.12 18.23 -16.97
N LEU A 122 -9.78 17.43 -16.13
CA LEU A 122 -9.95 17.72 -14.71
C LEU A 122 -8.59 17.86 -13.99
N LEU A 123 -7.67 16.93 -14.23
CA LEU A 123 -6.32 16.98 -13.66
C LEU A 123 -5.51 18.18 -14.17
N THR A 124 -5.65 18.52 -15.46
CA THR A 124 -5.02 19.70 -16.05
C THR A 124 -5.54 20.99 -15.41
N GLN A 125 -6.85 21.08 -15.18
CA GLN A 125 -7.48 22.21 -14.50
C GLN A 125 -7.05 22.30 -13.04
N TYR A 126 -7.00 21.16 -12.33
CA TYR A 126 -6.49 21.09 -10.97
C TYR A 126 -5.06 21.64 -10.87
N GLY A 127 -4.15 21.17 -11.73
CA GLY A 127 -2.77 21.66 -11.75
C GLY A 127 -2.65 23.14 -12.10
N ASN A 128 -3.40 23.63 -13.09
CA ASN A 128 -3.40 25.05 -13.45
C ASN A 128 -3.96 25.96 -12.34
N TYR A 129 -4.98 25.50 -11.62
CA TYR A 129 -5.66 26.30 -10.61
C TYR A 129 -4.90 26.31 -9.28
N PHE A 130 -4.46 25.14 -8.81
CA PHE A 130 -3.90 25.02 -7.46
C PHE A 130 -2.37 25.11 -7.41
N MET A 131 -1.68 24.86 -8.52
CA MET A 131 -0.21 24.91 -8.55
C MET A 131 0.27 26.07 -9.41
N LYS A 132 0.28 25.91 -10.73
CA LYS A 132 0.74 26.95 -11.65
C LYS A 132 0.07 26.84 -13.01
N SER A 133 -0.50 27.95 -13.46
CA SER A 133 -1.02 28.07 -14.82
C SER A 133 0.10 27.80 -15.84
N GLY A 134 -0.18 26.93 -16.82
CA GLY A 134 0.78 26.49 -17.83
C GLY A 134 1.46 25.16 -17.52
N LEU A 135 1.45 24.71 -16.26
CA LEU A 135 1.96 23.38 -15.87
C LEU A 135 0.89 22.30 -15.81
N GLY A 136 -0.40 22.66 -15.96
CA GLY A 136 -1.52 21.72 -15.85
C GLY A 136 -1.33 20.36 -16.52
N PRO A 137 -0.94 20.30 -17.82
CA PRO A 137 -0.74 19.02 -18.50
C PRO A 137 0.37 18.15 -17.89
N LYS A 138 1.48 18.77 -17.46
CA LYS A 138 2.62 18.05 -16.85
C LYS A 138 2.29 17.57 -15.44
N ILE A 139 1.53 18.37 -14.68
CA ILE A 139 0.99 17.97 -13.38
C ILE A 139 0.02 16.80 -13.54
N ALA A 140 -0.86 16.84 -14.54
CA ALA A 140 -1.77 15.73 -14.82
C ALA A 140 -1.01 14.44 -15.14
N GLU A 141 0.05 14.52 -15.94
CA GLU A 141 0.94 13.39 -16.22
C GLU A 141 1.60 12.85 -14.94
N GLY A 142 2.15 13.73 -14.10
CA GLY A 142 2.74 13.37 -12.81
C GLY A 142 1.74 12.68 -11.87
N LEU A 143 0.50 13.17 -11.80
CA LEU A 143 -0.56 12.58 -10.96
C LEU A 143 -1.00 11.20 -11.45
N TYR A 144 -1.10 10.99 -12.77
CA TYR A 144 -1.30 9.64 -13.32
C TYR A 144 -0.12 8.73 -13.02
N GLY A 145 1.11 9.26 -13.09
CA GLY A 145 2.32 8.52 -12.75
C GLY A 145 2.30 8.00 -11.31
N LEU A 146 1.89 8.84 -10.35
CA LEU A 146 1.81 8.46 -8.94
C LEU A 146 0.81 7.32 -8.68
N GLU A 147 -0.33 7.30 -9.36
CA GLU A 147 -1.26 6.16 -9.23
C GLU A 147 -0.70 4.89 -9.87
N ARG A 148 -0.07 4.99 -11.05
CA ARG A 148 0.57 3.85 -11.73
C ARG A 148 1.76 3.28 -10.98
N ASN A 149 2.42 4.10 -10.16
CA ASN A 149 3.50 3.63 -9.30
C ASN A 149 3.02 2.57 -8.30
N TRP A 150 1.75 2.63 -7.88
CA TRP A 150 1.14 1.69 -6.94
C TRP A 150 0.51 0.46 -7.60
N GLU A 151 0.59 0.32 -8.93
CA GLU A 151 0.01 -0.82 -9.64
C GLU A 151 1.05 -1.91 -9.89
N GLY A 152 0.82 -3.10 -9.34
CA GLY A 152 1.60 -4.30 -9.58
C GLY A 152 2.88 -4.40 -8.74
N PRO A 153 3.75 -5.38 -9.06
CA PRO A 153 4.99 -5.62 -8.33
C PRO A 153 5.95 -4.42 -8.44
N LEU A 154 6.44 -3.93 -7.30
CA LEU A 154 7.22 -2.70 -7.23
C LEU A 154 8.62 -2.84 -7.82
N ASP A 155 9.28 -3.97 -7.56
CA ASP A 155 10.64 -4.27 -8.01
C ASP A 155 10.79 -4.16 -9.54
N THR A 156 9.76 -4.59 -10.27
CA THR A 156 9.69 -4.66 -11.73
C THR A 156 8.84 -3.56 -12.37
N ASN A 157 8.21 -2.67 -11.58
CA ASN A 157 7.40 -1.58 -12.10
C ASN A 157 8.26 -0.57 -12.89
N PRO A 158 8.03 -0.42 -14.22
CA PRO A 158 8.87 0.43 -15.07
C PRO A 158 8.55 1.93 -14.93
N ASN A 159 7.42 2.30 -14.32
CA ASN A 159 6.94 3.67 -14.29
C ASN A 159 7.64 4.53 -13.23
N ILE A 160 8.12 3.92 -12.15
CA ILE A 160 8.60 4.61 -10.95
C ILE A 160 9.64 5.69 -11.26
N LEU A 161 10.68 5.35 -12.02
CA LEU A 161 11.73 6.30 -12.40
C LEU A 161 11.21 7.39 -13.35
N GLY A 162 10.30 7.04 -14.26
CA GLY A 162 9.68 8.00 -15.17
C GLY A 162 8.84 9.02 -14.42
N THR A 163 8.03 8.57 -13.47
CA THR A 163 7.25 9.42 -12.58
C THR A 163 8.15 10.36 -11.78
N LEU A 164 9.21 9.85 -11.15
CA LEU A 164 10.16 10.70 -10.41
C LEU A 164 10.74 11.80 -11.30
N ARG A 165 11.18 11.46 -12.53
CA ARG A 165 11.75 12.43 -13.47
C ARG A 165 10.77 13.55 -13.84
N ILE A 166 9.50 13.23 -14.05
CA ILE A 166 8.47 14.24 -14.34
C ILE A 166 8.38 15.27 -13.22
N TRP A 167 8.40 14.82 -11.96
CA TRP A 167 8.34 15.68 -10.78
C TRP A 167 9.64 16.47 -10.57
N GLN A 168 10.80 15.84 -10.74
CA GLN A 168 12.11 16.51 -10.65
C GLN A 168 12.25 17.62 -11.69
N GLU A 169 11.84 17.38 -12.93
CA GLU A 169 11.88 18.42 -13.96
C GLU A 169 10.96 19.60 -13.64
N MET A 170 9.84 19.37 -12.95
CA MET A 170 8.98 20.47 -12.47
C MET A 170 9.61 21.19 -11.28
N GLU A 171 10.23 20.46 -10.36
CA GLU A 171 10.97 21.03 -9.22
C GLU A 171 12.12 21.93 -9.70
N GLU A 172 12.92 21.47 -10.67
CA GLU A 172 14.02 22.24 -11.23
C GLU A 172 13.55 23.51 -11.96
N ALA A 173 12.44 23.40 -12.69
CA ALA A 173 11.88 24.53 -13.44
C ALA A 173 11.16 25.55 -12.54
N GLU A 174 10.58 25.10 -11.43
CA GLU A 174 9.75 25.91 -10.53
C GLU A 174 10.08 25.71 -9.04
N PRO A 175 11.26 26.13 -8.56
CA PRO A 175 11.67 25.94 -7.17
C PRO A 175 10.70 26.55 -6.14
N GLU A 176 10.02 27.66 -6.50
CA GLU A 176 9.04 28.31 -5.61
C GLU A 176 7.83 27.41 -5.30
N LEU A 177 7.49 26.44 -6.17
CA LEU A 177 6.41 25.50 -5.91
C LEU A 177 6.76 24.53 -4.77
N VAL A 178 8.03 24.19 -4.61
CA VAL A 178 8.50 23.32 -3.52
C VAL A 178 8.50 24.05 -2.18
N GLU A 179 8.63 25.38 -2.19
CA GLU A 179 8.67 26.17 -0.96
C GLU A 179 7.28 26.56 -0.43
N LYS A 180 6.30 26.72 -1.32
CA LYS A 180 5.06 27.46 -1.00
C LYS A 180 3.79 26.76 -1.49
N ASN A 181 3.89 25.58 -2.07
CA ASN A 181 2.74 24.89 -2.64
C ASN A 181 2.66 23.46 -2.13
N TRP A 182 1.98 23.30 -1.00
CA TRP A 182 1.82 22.02 -0.34
C TRP A 182 1.23 20.91 -1.23
N ARG A 183 0.42 21.24 -2.24
CA ARG A 183 -0.11 20.23 -3.19
C ARG A 183 0.98 19.73 -4.12
N PHE A 184 1.85 20.64 -4.58
CA PHE A 184 3.01 20.27 -5.37
C PHE A 184 4.00 19.48 -4.50
N GLU A 185 4.27 19.95 -3.28
CA GLU A 185 5.14 19.27 -2.31
C GLU A 185 4.67 17.84 -2.02
N GLN A 186 3.36 17.63 -1.81
CA GLN A 186 2.80 16.29 -1.61
C GLN A 186 3.04 15.35 -2.80
N GLY A 187 2.84 15.83 -4.03
CA GLY A 187 3.09 15.03 -5.23
C GLY A 187 4.58 14.72 -5.44
N LEU A 188 5.44 15.72 -5.21
CA LEU A 188 6.90 15.56 -5.25
C LEU A 188 7.37 14.57 -4.18
N PHE A 189 6.90 14.71 -2.94
CA PHE A 189 7.21 13.81 -1.83
C PHE A 189 6.84 12.36 -2.18
N ARG A 190 5.63 12.12 -2.70
CA ARG A 190 5.22 10.78 -3.16
C ARG A 190 6.11 10.23 -4.26
N ALA A 191 6.51 11.04 -5.23
CA ALA A 191 7.40 10.58 -6.31
C ALA A 191 8.78 10.15 -5.79
N TYR A 192 9.35 10.91 -4.86
CA TYR A 192 10.60 10.55 -4.18
C TYR A 192 10.43 9.30 -3.31
N TYR A 193 9.28 9.16 -2.64
CA TYR A 193 9.00 8.06 -1.71
C TYR A 193 8.90 6.74 -2.45
N ASP A 194 8.09 6.74 -3.52
CA ASP A 194 7.90 5.59 -4.40
C ASP A 194 9.23 5.08 -4.97
N PHE A 195 10.07 6.00 -5.46
CA PHE A 195 11.39 5.65 -5.95
C PHE A 195 12.29 5.10 -4.85
N TYR A 196 12.33 5.74 -3.68
CA TYR A 196 13.17 5.33 -2.57
C TYR A 196 12.84 3.91 -2.07
N VAL A 197 11.56 3.64 -1.84
CA VAL A 197 11.06 2.33 -1.38
C VAL A 197 11.39 1.24 -2.42
N ARG A 198 11.25 1.52 -3.72
CA ARG A 198 11.66 0.57 -4.76
C ARG A 198 13.14 0.22 -4.68
N GLN A 199 14.00 1.23 -4.54
CA GLN A 199 15.46 1.01 -4.52
C GLN A 199 15.86 0.18 -3.29
N ARG A 200 15.23 0.42 -2.14
CA ARG A 200 15.37 -0.43 -0.95
C ARG A 200 14.88 -1.84 -1.19
N LEU A 201 13.66 -2.02 -1.73
CA LEU A 201 13.09 -3.34 -2.00
C LEU A 201 14.00 -4.19 -2.88
N VAL A 202 14.53 -3.62 -3.96
CA VAL A 202 15.45 -4.32 -4.88
C VAL A 202 16.74 -4.73 -4.16
N HIS A 203 17.32 -3.84 -3.36
CA HIS A 203 18.53 -4.12 -2.60
C HIS A 203 18.30 -5.21 -1.54
N GLU A 204 17.26 -5.08 -0.73
CA GLU A 204 16.96 -6.00 0.37
C GLU A 204 16.52 -7.39 -0.13
N SER A 205 15.83 -7.45 -1.28
CA SER A 205 15.50 -8.72 -1.95
C SER A 205 16.76 -9.44 -2.45
N GLN A 206 17.76 -8.70 -2.93
CA GLN A 206 19.04 -9.28 -3.35
C GLN A 206 19.82 -9.84 -2.15
N ILE A 207 19.82 -9.14 -1.01
CA ILE A 207 20.40 -9.67 0.24
C ILE A 207 19.70 -10.95 0.67
N GLU A 208 18.36 -10.97 0.67
CA GLU A 208 17.59 -12.16 1.02
C GLU A 208 17.98 -13.33 0.12
N LYS A 209 18.06 -13.12 -1.20
CA LYS A 209 18.48 -14.14 -2.15
C LYS A 209 19.87 -14.69 -1.83
N GLU A 210 20.83 -13.83 -1.52
CA GLU A 210 22.20 -14.25 -1.15
C GLU A 210 22.22 -15.08 0.15
N VAL A 211 21.37 -14.74 1.11
CA VAL A 211 21.19 -15.51 2.35
C VAL A 211 20.62 -16.90 2.04
N ILE A 212 19.61 -17.00 1.18
CA ILE A 212 19.01 -18.27 0.75
C ILE A 212 20.06 -19.12 0.00
N ASP A 213 20.80 -18.55 -0.94
CA ASP A 213 21.88 -19.22 -1.67
C ASP A 213 23.00 -19.71 -0.72
N ARG A 214 23.31 -18.93 0.32
CA ARG A 214 24.28 -19.32 1.37
C ARG A 214 23.78 -20.53 2.16
N ILE A 215 22.50 -20.56 2.54
CA ILE A 215 21.91 -21.71 3.22
C ILE A 215 21.97 -22.95 2.32
N LEU A 216 21.53 -22.84 1.06
CA LEU A 216 21.49 -23.97 0.11
C LEU A 216 22.88 -24.55 -0.20
N SER A 217 23.93 -23.72 -0.16
CA SER A 217 25.32 -24.15 -0.38
C SER A 217 26.01 -24.72 0.87
N THR A 218 25.36 -24.66 2.03
CA THR A 218 25.92 -25.15 3.29
C THR A 218 25.96 -26.67 3.33
N LYS A 219 27.10 -27.22 3.78
CA LYS A 219 27.30 -28.67 3.91
C LYS A 219 27.36 -29.07 5.39
N PRO A 220 26.72 -30.19 5.80
CA PRO A 220 26.86 -30.71 7.15
C PRO A 220 28.33 -31.01 7.45
N ARG A 221 28.81 -30.64 8.64
CA ARG A 221 30.12 -31.05 9.14
C ARG A 221 29.94 -31.84 10.43
N ALA A 222 30.26 -33.13 10.39
CA ALA A 222 30.26 -33.95 11.59
C ALA A 222 31.49 -33.63 12.45
N HIS A 223 31.27 -33.47 13.76
CA HIS A 223 32.29 -33.39 14.84
C HIS A 223 32.92 -32.04 15.23
N ASP A 224 32.59 -30.91 14.59
CA ASP A 224 33.05 -29.61 15.07
C ASP A 224 32.04 -28.97 16.04
N LEU A 225 32.55 -28.42 17.16
CA LEU A 225 31.79 -27.57 18.10
C LEU A 225 31.26 -26.29 17.44
N ALA A 226 31.75 -25.94 16.25
CA ALA A 226 31.23 -24.94 15.34
C ALA A 226 30.76 -25.63 14.05
N GLY A 227 29.63 -26.34 14.14
CA GLY A 227 29.02 -27.08 13.02
C GLY A 227 28.82 -26.23 11.77
N GLY A 228 28.63 -26.89 10.62
CA GLY A 228 28.39 -26.22 9.34
C GLY A 228 27.18 -25.29 9.39
N SER A 229 26.12 -25.69 10.10
CA SER A 229 24.93 -24.87 10.31
C SER A 229 25.20 -23.60 11.11
N VAL A 230 26.00 -23.67 12.18
CA VAL A 230 26.31 -22.52 13.06
C VAL A 230 27.13 -21.48 12.31
N SER A 231 28.13 -21.92 11.54
CA SER A 231 28.90 -21.01 10.68
C SER A 231 28.03 -20.37 9.61
N ALA A 232 27.12 -21.14 9.00
CA ALA A 232 26.20 -20.62 7.99
C ALA A 232 25.28 -19.54 8.56
N ILE A 233 24.67 -19.79 9.72
CA ILE A 233 23.82 -18.81 10.42
C ILE A 233 24.61 -17.53 10.72
N TYR A 234 25.83 -17.66 11.23
CA TYR A 234 26.69 -16.49 11.48
C TYR A 234 26.94 -15.67 10.21
N ASP A 235 27.31 -16.32 9.11
CA ASP A 235 27.57 -15.64 7.83
C ASP A 235 26.29 -15.01 7.25
N CYS A 236 25.15 -15.70 7.35
CA CYS A 236 23.85 -15.18 6.93
C CYS A 236 23.44 -13.95 7.76
N ARG A 237 23.64 -13.95 9.08
CA ARG A 237 23.39 -12.77 9.93
C ARG A 237 24.28 -11.58 9.54
N LEU A 238 25.53 -11.82 9.11
CA LEU A 238 26.38 -10.75 8.60
C LEU A 238 25.86 -10.16 7.29
N LEU A 239 25.34 -10.99 6.39
CA LEU A 239 24.69 -10.54 5.15
C LEU A 239 23.41 -9.74 5.44
N LEU A 240 22.51 -10.28 6.29
CA LEU A 240 21.26 -9.61 6.66
C LEU A 240 21.48 -8.23 7.30
N ARG A 241 22.59 -8.05 8.03
CA ARG A 241 22.97 -6.77 8.61
C ARG A 241 23.36 -5.72 7.56
N MET A 242 23.75 -6.12 6.35
CA MET A 242 24.06 -5.16 5.27
C MET A 242 22.85 -4.31 4.89
N ALA A 243 21.62 -4.84 5.04
CA ALA A 243 20.39 -4.10 4.76
C ALA A 243 20.22 -2.85 5.67
N ASP A 244 20.83 -2.82 6.86
CA ASP A 244 20.82 -1.63 7.73
C ASP A 244 22.05 -0.74 7.56
N LEU A 245 23.16 -1.30 7.07
CA LEU A 245 24.45 -0.61 7.02
C LEU A 245 24.71 0.09 5.68
N GLU A 246 24.14 -0.42 4.59
CA GLU A 246 24.27 0.21 3.28
C GLU A 246 23.27 1.34 3.11
N LEU A 247 23.78 2.57 2.99
CA LEU A 247 22.97 3.76 2.77
C LEU A 247 22.54 3.82 1.29
N ILE A 248 21.39 3.22 0.99
CA ILE A 248 20.76 3.29 -0.33
C ILE A 248 20.20 4.70 -0.56
N GLU A 249 20.49 5.29 -1.73
CA GLU A 249 19.89 6.54 -2.22
C GLU A 249 19.84 7.66 -1.17
N GLU A 250 20.95 7.88 -0.45
CA GLU A 250 20.99 8.77 0.71
C GLU A 250 20.46 10.19 0.41
N GLN A 251 20.76 10.73 -0.77
CA GLN A 251 20.27 12.05 -1.17
C GLN A 251 18.74 12.08 -1.38
N VAL A 252 18.16 11.00 -1.91
CA VAL A 252 16.70 10.84 -2.06
C VAL A 252 16.06 10.78 -0.67
N ARG A 253 16.65 10.00 0.24
CA ARG A 253 16.19 9.91 1.63
C ARG A 253 16.26 11.28 2.33
N GLN A 254 17.38 11.98 2.23
CA GLN A 254 17.52 13.32 2.81
C GLN A 254 16.47 14.28 2.24
N LYS A 255 16.20 14.21 0.93
CA LYS A 255 15.15 15.01 0.28
C LYS A 255 13.76 14.67 0.80
N LEU A 256 13.44 13.41 1.07
CA LEU A 256 12.17 13.00 1.67
C LEU A 256 11.94 13.63 3.04
N PHE A 257 12.93 13.56 3.93
CA PHE A 257 12.83 14.17 5.25
C PHE A 257 12.71 15.69 5.16
N PHE A 258 13.47 16.33 4.27
CA PHE A 258 13.35 17.76 4.01
C PHE A 258 11.94 18.15 3.52
N LEU A 259 11.41 17.45 2.52
CA LEU A 259 10.06 17.70 2.01
C LEU A 259 8.99 17.46 3.07
N GLY A 260 9.16 16.42 3.90
CA GLY A 260 8.23 16.15 4.99
C GLY A 260 8.22 17.26 6.04
N ASP A 261 9.39 17.75 6.43
CA ASP A 261 9.53 18.90 7.34
C ASP A 261 8.87 20.16 6.70
N GLN A 262 9.06 20.40 5.40
CA GLN A 262 8.42 21.52 4.67
C GLN A 262 6.89 21.42 4.61
N ILE A 263 6.34 20.25 4.28
CA ILE A 263 4.88 20.03 4.24
C ILE A 263 4.29 20.27 5.64
N PHE A 264 4.98 19.85 6.70
CA PHE A 264 4.58 20.14 8.06
C PHE A 264 4.59 21.64 8.36
N GLU A 265 5.64 22.37 7.99
CA GLU A 265 5.70 23.83 8.17
C GLU A 265 4.58 24.57 7.41
N ASN A 266 4.26 24.11 6.19
CA ASN A 266 3.28 24.78 5.32
C ASN A 266 1.82 24.51 5.70
N ILE A 267 1.48 23.28 6.08
CA ILE A 267 0.08 22.88 6.32
C ILE A 267 -0.14 22.03 7.58
N GLY A 268 0.90 21.76 8.37
CA GLY A 268 0.79 20.96 9.60
C GLY A 268 0.58 19.47 9.35
N SER A 269 0.92 18.95 8.16
CA SER A 269 0.79 17.52 7.86
C SER A 269 1.76 16.70 8.70
N GLN A 270 1.25 15.77 9.50
CA GLN A 270 2.05 15.06 10.50
C GLN A 270 2.62 13.75 9.95
N LEU A 271 3.65 13.83 9.10
CA LEU A 271 4.25 12.64 8.46
C LEU A 271 5.18 11.80 9.38
N SER A 272 5.26 12.15 10.68
CA SER A 272 6.04 11.43 11.70
C SER A 272 5.51 11.71 13.10
N VAL A 273 5.51 10.71 13.98
CA VAL A 273 5.16 10.81 15.41
C VAL A 273 6.13 11.76 16.13
N MET A 274 7.42 11.44 16.10
CA MET A 274 8.41 12.19 16.88
C MET A 274 8.75 13.55 16.26
N ARG A 275 8.78 13.65 14.92
CA ARG A 275 9.18 14.89 14.23
C ARG A 275 8.02 15.87 14.07
N HIS A 276 6.82 15.36 13.75
CA HIS A 276 5.67 16.20 13.40
C HIS A 276 4.48 16.07 14.36
N GLY A 277 4.60 15.23 15.40
CA GLY A 277 3.58 15.10 16.45
C GLY A 277 2.36 14.28 16.05
N ALA A 278 2.49 13.35 15.09
CA ALA A 278 1.41 12.44 14.74
C ALA A 278 0.99 11.58 15.96
N GLY A 279 -0.29 11.20 15.99
CA GLY A 279 -0.85 10.47 17.13
C GLY A 279 -0.38 9.02 17.25
N ASP A 280 -0.11 8.35 16.13
CA ASP A 280 0.30 6.95 16.05
C ASP A 280 0.89 6.63 14.67
N TYR A 281 1.58 5.49 14.53
CA TYR A 281 2.23 5.02 13.30
C TYR A 281 1.25 4.61 12.19
N ASP A 282 0.00 4.33 12.54
CA ASP A 282 -1.06 3.97 11.58
C ASP A 282 -1.70 5.20 10.89
N ARG A 283 -1.26 6.43 11.22
CA ARG A 283 -1.90 7.71 10.84
C ARG A 283 -1.09 8.50 9.80
N GLY A 284 -0.63 7.81 8.75
CA GLY A 284 0.07 8.45 7.63
C GLY A 284 1.50 8.91 7.98
N THR A 285 2.15 8.26 8.93
CA THR A 285 3.51 8.60 9.40
C THR A 285 4.59 8.04 8.49
N MET A 286 4.50 8.37 7.21
CA MET A 286 5.32 7.79 6.15
C MET A 286 6.83 7.89 6.40
N LEU A 287 7.31 8.93 7.10
CA LEU A 287 8.74 9.08 7.41
C LEU A 287 9.23 8.13 8.52
N ASP A 288 8.35 7.67 9.40
CA ASP A 288 8.73 6.73 10.46
C ASP A 288 8.80 5.29 9.96
N THR A 289 8.10 5.01 8.87
CA THR A 289 7.91 3.68 8.26
C THR A 289 8.75 3.49 7.00
N VAL A 290 9.34 4.56 6.47
CA VAL A 290 10.15 4.55 5.23
C VAL A 290 11.35 3.60 5.29
N ASP A 291 11.83 3.29 6.49
CA ASP A 291 12.97 2.39 6.76
C ASP A 291 12.51 1.01 7.28
N HIS A 292 11.21 0.69 7.25
CA HIS A 292 10.70 -0.64 7.61
C HIS A 292 11.38 -1.71 6.73
N PRO A 293 11.83 -2.87 7.28
CA PRO A 293 12.42 -3.95 6.48
C PRO A 293 11.46 -4.42 5.37
N LEU A 294 11.96 -4.54 4.15
CA LEU A 294 11.18 -4.89 2.95
C LEU A 294 11.44 -6.32 2.46
N ASN A 295 12.10 -7.12 3.29
CA ASN A 295 12.42 -8.51 3.03
C ASN A 295 12.10 -9.38 4.25
N ASN A 296 12.35 -10.69 4.14
CA ASN A 296 12.08 -11.65 5.19
C ASN A 296 13.09 -11.65 6.35
N ARG A 297 13.95 -10.63 6.50
CA ARG A 297 15.03 -10.64 7.50
C ARG A 297 14.55 -10.97 8.91
N LEU A 298 13.53 -10.26 9.41
CA LEU A 298 13.07 -10.45 10.79
C LEU A 298 12.57 -11.88 11.03
N TRP A 299 11.87 -12.46 10.06
CA TRP A 299 11.46 -13.86 10.09
C TRP A 299 12.65 -14.83 10.02
N ILE A 300 13.60 -14.59 9.11
CA ILE A 300 14.80 -15.43 8.96
C ILE A 300 15.63 -15.42 10.26
N GLU A 301 15.84 -14.25 10.87
CA GLU A 301 16.60 -14.12 12.11
C GLU A 301 15.91 -14.84 13.28
N ASN A 302 14.58 -14.69 13.43
CA ASN A 302 13.83 -15.44 14.43
C ASN A 302 13.92 -16.96 14.19
N ARG A 303 13.85 -17.40 12.94
CA ARG A 303 14.04 -18.82 12.59
C ARG A 303 15.46 -19.31 12.88
N PHE A 304 16.48 -18.48 12.70
CA PHE A 304 17.85 -18.83 13.09
C PHE A 304 17.98 -19.04 14.60
N ASP A 305 17.34 -18.20 15.41
CA ASP A 305 17.35 -18.36 16.88
C ASP A 305 16.74 -19.71 17.29
N GLU A 306 15.64 -20.12 16.65
CA GLU A 306 15.01 -21.43 16.86
C GLU A 306 15.91 -22.59 16.39
N VAL A 307 16.57 -22.45 15.24
CA VAL A 307 17.50 -23.45 14.71
C VAL A 307 18.69 -23.66 15.65
N GLU A 308 19.25 -22.59 16.23
CA GLU A 308 20.39 -22.68 17.16
C GLU A 308 20.07 -23.47 18.44
N GLN A 309 18.79 -23.64 18.80
CA GLN A 309 18.37 -24.45 19.95
C GLN A 309 18.30 -25.96 19.66
N LEU A 310 18.37 -26.38 18.39
CA LEU A 310 18.30 -27.80 18.03
C LEU A 310 19.61 -28.51 18.38
N GLU A 311 19.51 -29.71 18.94
CA GLU A 311 20.66 -30.44 19.48
C GLU A 311 21.58 -30.99 18.38
N SER A 312 21.00 -31.55 17.31
CA SER A 312 21.76 -32.23 16.27
C SER A 312 22.07 -31.34 15.05
N GLU A 313 23.22 -31.57 14.42
CA GLU A 313 23.58 -30.89 13.16
C GLU A 313 22.60 -31.24 12.03
N GLU A 314 22.08 -32.46 12.02
CA GLU A 314 21.12 -32.93 11.01
C GLU A 314 19.78 -32.20 11.12
N ASP A 315 19.26 -32.02 12.33
CA ASP A 315 18.02 -31.27 12.57
C ASP A 315 18.19 -29.79 12.20
N ARG A 316 19.34 -29.19 12.58
CA ARG A 316 19.65 -27.80 12.20
C ARG A 316 19.71 -27.62 10.69
N MET A 317 20.40 -28.51 9.98
CA MET A 317 20.48 -28.45 8.53
C MET A 317 19.12 -28.67 7.87
N THR A 318 18.28 -29.54 8.41
CA THR A 318 16.90 -29.75 7.92
C THR A 318 16.07 -28.47 8.06
N ALA A 319 16.07 -27.87 9.25
CA ALA A 319 15.33 -26.63 9.50
C ALA A 319 15.87 -25.43 8.69
N LEU A 320 17.18 -25.35 8.46
CA LEU A 320 17.76 -24.37 7.53
C LEU A 320 17.25 -24.56 6.09
N LEU A 321 17.19 -25.80 5.61
CA LEU A 321 16.65 -26.09 4.28
C LEU A 321 15.15 -25.78 4.18
N GLU A 322 14.38 -25.90 5.26
CA GLU A 322 12.98 -25.44 5.29
C GLU A 322 12.86 -23.93 5.12
N ILE A 323 13.77 -23.15 5.73
CA ILE A 323 13.82 -21.69 5.52
C ILE A 323 14.10 -21.38 4.05
N ALA A 324 15.11 -22.05 3.47
CA ALA A 324 15.56 -21.80 2.11
C ALA A 324 14.55 -22.22 1.03
N ASN A 325 13.81 -23.31 1.26
CA ASN A 325 12.85 -23.87 0.30
C ASN A 325 11.40 -23.52 0.64
N TYR A 326 11.15 -22.49 1.45
CA TYR A 326 9.79 -22.20 1.93
C TYR A 326 8.79 -21.94 0.80
N GLU A 327 9.18 -21.19 -0.24
CA GLU A 327 8.31 -20.88 -1.39
C GLU A 327 8.36 -21.96 -2.48
N GLU A 328 9.23 -22.96 -2.32
CA GLU A 328 9.37 -24.05 -3.29
C GLU A 328 8.31 -25.11 -3.00
N PRO A 329 7.28 -25.24 -3.87
CA PRO A 329 6.22 -26.22 -3.63
C PRO A 329 6.79 -27.64 -3.72
N LYS A 330 6.29 -28.52 -2.85
CA LYS A 330 6.57 -29.96 -2.95
C LYS A 330 6.00 -30.52 -4.26
N PRO A 331 6.57 -31.60 -4.83
CA PRO A 331 6.03 -32.24 -6.02
C PRO A 331 4.53 -32.54 -5.87
N GLY A 332 3.72 -32.01 -6.80
CA GLY A 332 2.26 -32.17 -6.78
C GLY A 332 1.49 -31.13 -5.94
N THR A 333 2.16 -30.11 -5.41
CA THR A 333 1.54 -28.97 -4.71
C THR A 333 1.78 -27.65 -5.47
N LEU A 334 1.06 -26.60 -5.10
CA LEU A 334 1.22 -25.23 -5.62
C LEU A 334 1.54 -24.29 -4.45
N TYR A 335 2.27 -23.22 -4.73
CA TYR A 335 2.50 -22.10 -3.81
C TYR A 335 2.07 -20.80 -4.50
N ASP A 336 1.26 -20.00 -3.82
CA ASP A 336 0.89 -18.64 -4.20
C ASP A 336 0.94 -17.76 -2.95
N ASP A 337 1.62 -16.62 -3.02
CA ASP A 337 1.46 -15.56 -2.03
C ASP A 337 0.34 -14.64 -2.48
N LEU A 338 -0.85 -14.89 -1.93
CA LEU A 338 -2.09 -14.22 -2.35
C LEU A 338 -2.07 -12.72 -2.13
N GLY A 339 -1.14 -12.15 -1.38
CA GLY A 339 -1.04 -10.69 -1.26
C GLY A 339 0.22 -10.08 -1.80
N HIS A 340 0.97 -10.79 -2.63
CA HIS A 340 1.97 -10.18 -3.47
C HIS A 340 1.53 -10.26 -4.94
N PRO A 341 1.30 -9.14 -5.64
CA PRO A 341 0.75 -9.12 -7.00
C PRO A 341 1.61 -9.86 -8.05
N GLY A 342 2.89 -10.07 -7.73
CA GLY A 342 3.84 -10.83 -8.56
C GLY A 342 4.00 -12.31 -8.20
N ARG A 343 3.32 -12.82 -7.16
CA ARG A 343 3.53 -14.18 -6.62
C ARG A 343 2.24 -15.00 -6.49
N GLU A 344 1.20 -14.64 -7.24
CA GLU A 344 -0.12 -15.28 -7.25
C GLU A 344 -0.40 -16.01 -8.59
N LEU A 345 0.58 -16.80 -9.07
CA LEU A 345 0.60 -17.40 -10.41
C LEU A 345 -0.63 -18.27 -10.75
N HIS A 346 -1.26 -18.88 -9.75
CA HIS A 346 -2.41 -19.76 -9.97
C HIS A 346 -3.74 -19.12 -9.56
N LEU A 347 -3.75 -17.85 -9.15
CA LEU A 347 -5.00 -17.16 -8.81
C LEU A 347 -5.79 -16.83 -10.08
N ILE A 348 -7.00 -17.39 -10.18
CA ILE A 348 -7.95 -17.07 -11.25
C ILE A 348 -8.88 -15.97 -10.75
N ARG A 349 -8.70 -14.75 -11.27
CA ARG A 349 -9.62 -13.63 -11.03
C ARG A 349 -10.77 -13.68 -12.05
N PRO A 350 -12.03 -13.49 -11.64
CA PRO A 350 -13.15 -13.33 -12.57
C PRO A 350 -12.86 -12.19 -13.56
N VAL A 351 -12.89 -12.49 -14.86
CA VAL A 351 -12.63 -11.50 -15.92
C VAL A 351 -13.89 -10.68 -16.17
N GLY A 352 -13.78 -9.35 -16.07
CA GLY A 352 -14.79 -8.42 -16.60
C GLY A 352 -15.96 -8.07 -15.67
N GLU A 353 -15.98 -8.54 -14.43
CA GLU A 353 -16.90 -8.01 -13.42
C GLU A 353 -16.19 -6.88 -12.66
N SER A 354 -16.79 -5.69 -12.65
CA SER A 354 -16.40 -4.63 -11.70
C SER A 354 -16.72 -5.17 -10.30
N ILE A 355 -15.74 -5.76 -9.64
CA ILE A 355 -15.96 -6.31 -8.30
C ILE A 355 -16.20 -5.12 -7.38
N GLU A 356 -17.43 -5.00 -6.85
CA GLU A 356 -17.68 -3.98 -5.85
C GLU A 356 -16.80 -4.28 -4.63
N PRO A 357 -16.19 -3.27 -3.99
CA PRO A 357 -15.34 -3.49 -2.83
C PRO A 357 -16.02 -4.26 -1.68
N ALA A 358 -17.35 -4.21 -1.59
CA ALA A 358 -18.13 -4.99 -0.63
C ALA A 358 -18.20 -6.50 -0.94
N ASP A 359 -17.97 -6.90 -2.20
CA ASP A 359 -17.90 -8.29 -2.64
C ASP A 359 -16.54 -8.92 -2.31
N GLN A 360 -15.54 -8.10 -2.00
CA GLN A 360 -14.22 -8.55 -1.55
C GLN A 360 -14.15 -8.51 -0.02
N TRP A 361 -14.23 -9.69 0.59
CA TRP A 361 -14.09 -9.87 2.02
C TRP A 361 -12.67 -9.51 2.47
N THR A 362 -12.35 -8.28 2.85
CA THR A 362 -11.14 -8.08 3.66
C THR A 362 -11.28 -8.89 4.96
N LEU A 363 -10.28 -9.70 5.30
CA LEU A 363 -10.23 -10.39 6.59
C LEU A 363 -10.36 -9.32 7.68
N LYS A 364 -11.47 -9.38 8.41
CA LYS A 364 -11.90 -8.38 9.39
C LYS A 364 -11.15 -8.47 10.72
N ASP A 365 -10.23 -9.42 10.84
CA ASP A 365 -9.67 -9.81 12.12
C ASP A 365 -8.15 -9.56 12.15
N GLU A 366 -7.73 -8.85 13.21
CA GLU A 366 -6.45 -9.02 13.94
C GLU A 366 -5.22 -8.13 13.70
N ILE A 367 -5.32 -6.90 13.20
CA ILE A 367 -4.27 -5.89 13.52
C ILE A 367 -4.90 -4.57 13.93
N GLN A 368 -5.25 -4.48 15.23
CA GLN A 368 -5.70 -3.23 15.89
C GLN A 368 -4.55 -2.26 16.16
N SER A 369 -3.31 -2.74 16.12
CA SER A 369 -2.09 -1.96 16.28
C SER A 369 -1.01 -2.54 15.38
N TRP A 370 -0.57 -1.78 14.39
CA TRP A 370 0.61 -2.13 13.61
C TRP A 370 1.82 -1.44 14.25
N GLU A 371 2.73 -2.24 14.82
CA GLU A 371 4.02 -1.75 15.30
C GLU A 371 5.10 -2.14 14.28
N PRO A 372 5.63 -1.18 13.48
CA PRO A 372 6.50 -1.46 12.34
C PRO A 372 7.80 -2.23 12.66
N TYR A 373 8.11 -2.52 13.91
CA TYR A 373 9.42 -3.08 14.28
C TYR A 373 9.34 -4.34 15.14
N LEU A 374 8.14 -4.86 15.40
CA LEU A 374 7.95 -6.08 16.22
C LEU A 374 7.37 -7.26 15.44
N ASP A 375 7.02 -7.09 14.17
CA ASP A 375 6.46 -8.18 13.37
C ASP A 375 7.56 -9.11 12.84
N THR A 376 7.67 -10.29 13.44
CA THR A 376 8.60 -11.35 13.02
C THR A 376 7.97 -12.36 12.06
N ARG A 377 6.73 -12.13 11.63
CA ARG A 377 6.08 -12.96 10.62
C ARG A 377 6.78 -12.77 9.27
N ARG A 378 6.68 -13.79 8.42
CA ARG A 378 7.22 -13.73 7.06
C ARG A 378 6.57 -12.58 6.30
N TYR A 379 7.35 -11.93 5.45
CA TYR A 379 6.96 -10.94 4.46
C TYR A 379 6.15 -11.58 3.30
N SER A 380 5.14 -12.37 3.67
CA SER A 380 4.10 -12.89 2.80
C SER A 380 2.76 -12.48 3.40
N GLN A 381 1.83 -11.98 2.60
CA GLN A 381 0.56 -11.45 3.11
C GLN A 381 -0.38 -12.53 3.65
N GLN A 382 -0.08 -13.82 3.43
CA GLN A 382 -0.76 -14.90 4.13
C GLN A 382 -0.65 -14.76 5.67
N ASP A 383 0.44 -14.16 6.15
CA ASP A 383 0.73 -14.03 7.59
C ASP A 383 0.80 -12.57 8.08
N GLY A 384 1.16 -11.60 7.23
CA GLY A 384 1.58 -10.27 7.68
C GLY A 384 0.53 -9.16 7.82
N ILE A 385 -0.42 -8.99 6.87
CA ILE A 385 -1.41 -7.91 6.91
C ILE A 385 -2.70 -8.40 6.25
N GLY A 386 -3.79 -8.49 7.02
CA GLY A 386 -5.06 -9.12 6.65
C GLY A 386 -5.85 -8.43 5.52
N CYS A 387 -5.33 -8.50 4.29
CA CYS A 387 -5.91 -7.82 3.13
C CYS A 387 -6.37 -8.75 2.00
N PHE A 388 -6.71 -10.03 2.26
CA PHE A 388 -7.36 -10.87 1.23
C PHE A 388 -8.71 -11.50 1.62
N PRO A 389 -9.67 -11.54 0.66
CA PRO A 389 -10.81 -12.45 0.70
C PRO A 389 -10.36 -13.89 0.69
N ARG A 390 -10.90 -14.68 1.64
CA ARG A 390 -11.03 -16.11 1.41
C ARG A 390 -12.02 -16.29 0.27
N TRP A 391 -11.51 -16.57 -0.92
CA TRP A 391 -12.30 -17.17 -1.98
C TRP A 391 -12.53 -18.62 -1.58
N SER A 392 -13.79 -18.96 -1.29
CA SER A 392 -14.23 -20.32 -0.94
C SER A 392 -14.27 -21.23 -2.15
#